data_AF-A0A960JGT3-F1
#
_entry.id   AF-A0A960JGT3-F1
#
_cell.length_a   1.000
_cell.length_b   1.000
_cell.length_c   1.000
_cell.angle_alpha   90.00
_cell.angle_beta   90.00
_cell.angle_gamma   90.00
#
_symmetry.space_group_name_H-M   'P 1'
#
loop_
_entity.id
_entity.type
_entity.pdbx_description
1 polymer ?
#
loop_
_entity_poly.entity_id
_entity_poly.type
_entity_poly.pdbx_seq_one_letter_code
_entity_poly.pdbx_strand_id
1 'polypeptide(L)' 'MSEISDIRAREILDSRGNPTVEVEVATIDGFMGRAAVPSGASTGKHEAV' A
#
# COMPACT_ATOMS: atom_id res chain seq x y z
N MET A 1 -5.29 11.15 -19.03
CA MET A 1 -6.16 11.33 -17.86
C MET A 1 -5.68 10.42 -16.72
N SER A 2 -5.70 10.94 -15.50
CA SER A 2 -5.22 10.22 -14.31
C SER A 2 -6.37 9.71 -13.43
N GLU A 3 -7.55 9.53 -14.00
CA GLU A 3 -8.71 9.04 -13.27
C GLU A 3 -8.50 7.58 -12.86
N ILE A 4 -8.70 7.30 -11.58
CA ILE A 4 -8.53 5.96 -11.01
C ILE A 4 -9.71 5.09 -11.44
N SER A 5 -9.42 3.95 -12.05
CA SER A 5 -10.42 2.97 -12.48
C SER A 5 -10.59 1.83 -11.47
N ASP A 6 -9.52 1.49 -10.74
CA ASP A 6 -9.52 0.33 -9.85
C ASP A 6 -8.45 0.44 -8.75
N ILE A 7 -8.73 -0.16 -7.59
CA ILE A 7 -7.84 -0.24 -6.44
C ILE A 7 -7.95 -1.64 -5.82
N ARG A 8 -6.83 -2.37 -5.76
CA ARG A 8 -6.76 -3.68 -5.12
C ARG A 8 -5.73 -3.69 -4.00
N ALA A 9 -6.12 -4.18 -2.83
CA ALA A 9 -5.23 -4.38 -1.69
C ALA A 9 -4.99 -5.87 -1.44
N ARG A 10 -3.81 -6.21 -0.90
CA ARG A 10 -3.47 -7.55 -0.45
C ARG A 10 -2.51 -7.50 0.74
N GLU A 11 -2.52 -8.56 1.54
CA GLU A 11 -1.54 -8.76 2.61
C GLU A 11 -0.24 -9.34 2.02
N ILE A 12 0.89 -8.78 2.45
CA ILE A 12 2.25 -9.26 2.15
C ILE A 12 3.08 -9.29 3.45
N LEU A 13 4.29 -9.84 3.40
CA LEU A 13 5.22 -9.78 4.53
C LEU A 13 6.26 -8.66 4.33
N ASP A 14 6.53 -7.91 5.39
CA ASP A 14 7.63 -6.93 5.42
C ASP A 14 9.00 -7.61 5.60
N SER A 15 10.07 -6.81 5.68
CA SER A 15 11.44 -7.30 5.86
C SER A 15 11.71 -8.02 7.19
N ARG A 16 10.79 -7.91 8.16
CA ARG A 16 10.83 -8.56 9.47
C ARG A 16 9.87 -9.76 9.56
N GLY A 17 9.18 -10.09 8.47
CA GLY A 17 8.22 -11.19 8.41
C GLY A 17 6.85 -10.85 9.03
N ASN A 18 6.56 -9.58 9.28
CA ASN A 18 5.25 -9.15 9.77
C ASN A 18 4.30 -8.90 8.59
N PRO A 19 3.02 -9.27 8.70
CA PRO A 19 1.99 -8.85 7.75
C PRO A 19 1.92 -7.32 7.58
N THR A 20 1.88 -6.85 6.34
CA THR A 20 1.64 -5.45 5.95
C THR A 20 0.80 -5.38 4.67
N VAL A 21 0.35 -4.18 4.31
CA VAL A 21 -0.53 -3.93 3.16
C VAL A 21 0.27 -3.52 1.93
N GLU A 22 -0.04 -4.16 0.80
CA GLU A 22 0.34 -3.68 -0.54
C GLU A 22 -0.91 -3.29 -1.33
N VAL A 23 -0.85 -2.17 -2.04
CA VAL A 23 -1.93 -1.67 -2.89
C VAL A 23 -1.44 -1.50 -4.33
N GLU A 24 -2.30 -1.93 -5.25
CA GLU A 24 -2.19 -1.66 -6.67
C GLU A 24 -3.32 -0.74 -7.11
N VAL A 25 -3.00 0.29 -7.89
CA VAL A 25 -3.94 1.27 -8.43
C VAL A 25 -3.82 1.28 -9.95
N ALA A 26 -4.96 1.21 -10.64
CA ALA A 26 -5.05 1.34 -12.09
C ALA A 26 -5.81 2.62 -12.48
N THR A 27 -5.44 3.21 -13.63
CA THR A 27 -6.17 4.33 -14.22
C THR A 27 -6.98 3.89 -15.45
N ILE A 28 -7.93 4.71 -15.88
CA ILE A 28 -8.72 4.46 -17.11
C ILE A 28 -7.84 4.38 -18.37
N ASP A 29 -6.68 5.04 -18.35
CA ASP A 29 -5.72 5.05 -19.46
C ASP A 29 -4.76 3.85 -19.43
N GLY A 30 -4.96 2.92 -18.49
CA GLY A 30 -4.17 1.68 -18.39
C GLY A 30 -2.85 1.80 -17.63
N PHE A 31 -2.55 2.94 -17.00
CA PHE A 31 -1.40 3.04 -16.10
C PHE A 31 -1.66 2.24 -14.82
N MET A 32 -0.61 1.61 -14.29
CA MET A 32 -0.67 0.83 -13.06
C MET A 32 0.50 1.19 -12.14
N GLY A 33 0.19 1.47 -10.88
CA GLY A 33 1.17 1.71 -9.82
C GLY A 33 0.96 0.76 -8.66
N ARG A 34 2.06 0.38 -7.98
CA ARG A 34 2.03 -0.52 -6.82
C ARG A 34 2.92 0.03 -5.72
N ALA A 35 2.43 -0.01 -4.49
CA ALA A 35 3.16 0.43 -3.31
C ALA A 35 2.85 -0.45 -2.09
N ALA A 36 3.88 -0.73 -1.30
CA ALA A 36 3.77 -1.42 -0.01
C ALA A 36 3.95 -0.43 1.14
N VAL A 37 3.18 -0.61 2.21
CA VAL A 37 3.28 0.23 3.41
C VAL A 37 4.39 -0.31 4.33
N PRO A 38 5.37 0.51 4.74
CA PRO A 38 6.37 0.08 5.72
C PRO A 38 5.75 -0.05 7.12
N SER A 39 6.20 -1.04 7.89
CA SER A 39 5.81 -1.19 9.30
C SER A 39 6.98 -0.81 10.21
N GLY A 40 6.81 0.21 11.05
CA GLY A 40 7.79 0.62 12.05
C GLY A 40 7.90 -0.40 13.19
N ALA A 41 9.07 -0.54 13.81
CA ALA A 41 9.21 -1.36 15.03
C ALA A 41 8.68 -0.65 16.28
N SER A 42 8.73 0.68 16.27
CA SER A 42 8.20 1.55 17.29
C SER A 42 7.02 2.29 16.71
N THR A 43 5.98 2.48 17.51
CA THR A 43 4.84 3.35 17.18
C THR A 43 4.78 4.48 18.19
N GLY A 44 5.01 5.71 17.74
CA GLY A 44 4.84 6.91 18.54
C GLY A 44 3.38 7.15 18.91
N LYS A 45 3.14 7.82 20.05
CA LYS A 45 1.80 8.13 20.56
C LYS A 45 0.94 8.98 19.60
N HIS A 46 1.56 9.62 18.61
CA HIS A 46 0.93 10.54 17.66
C HIS A 46 1.07 10.09 16.20
N GLU A 47 1.44 8.83 15.96
CA GLU A 47 1.43 8.26 14.60
C GLU A 47 -0.01 8.07 14.11
N ALA A 48 -0.19 8.06 12.79
CA ALA A 48 -1.48 7.84 12.16
C ALA A 48 -1.99 6.41 12.43
N VAL A 49 -3.31 6.27 12.62
CA VAL A 49 -4.04 4.99 12.77
C VAL A 49 -5.07 4.85 11.66
#